data_AF-A0A355GRX2-F1
#
_entry.id   AF-A0A355GRX2-F1
#
_cell.length_a   1.000
_cell.length_b   1.000
_cell.length_c   1.000
_cell.angle_alpha   90.00
_cell.angle_beta   90.00
_cell.angle_gamma   90.00
#
_symmetry.space_group_name_H-M   'P 1'
#
loop_
_entity.id
_entity.type
_entity.pdbx_description
1 polymer ?
#
loop_
_entity_poly.entity_id
_entity_poly.type
_entity_poly.pdbx_seq_one_letter_code
_entity_poly.pdbx_strand_id
1 'polypeptide(L)'
;KSFSDTDENGNLITGLDRKELEKKANIIHRTDDKLNGSKPIELIQETNPFVIIDEPQSVDTTPKSKEAIASLHPLCIFRYSATHVEKHNLIYKLDAVDSFDMGLVKQIEVASFASEDNHNMAYFKLKSVDNKKAQLRQELKWMFW
;
A
#
# COMPACT_ATOMS: atom_id res chain seq x y z
N LYS A 1 -26.04 13.26 27.98
CA LYS A 1 -26.63 13.67 26.68
C LYS A 1 -26.20 12.65 25.66
N SER A 2 -27.09 11.74 25.25
CA SER A 2 -26.83 10.76 24.18
C SER A 2 -26.86 11.49 22.85
N PHE A 3 -25.68 11.72 22.25
CA PHE A 3 -25.58 12.10 20.85
C PHE A 3 -26.04 10.90 20.01
N SER A 4 -27.09 11.08 19.21
CA SER A 4 -27.45 10.16 18.14
C SER A 4 -26.51 10.44 16.98
N ASP A 5 -25.45 9.65 16.87
CA ASP A 5 -24.62 9.65 15.67
C ASP A 5 -25.47 9.07 14.53
N THR A 6 -25.34 9.64 13.34
CA THR A 6 -25.95 9.15 12.09
C THR A 6 -24.87 8.66 11.13
N ASP A 7 -25.13 7.61 10.38
CA ASP A 7 -24.22 7.10 9.36
C ASP A 7 -24.08 8.06 8.16
N GLU A 8 -23.20 7.73 7.20
CA GLU A 8 -22.97 8.52 5.98
C GLU A 8 -24.22 8.70 5.09
N ASN A 9 -25.29 7.95 5.37
CA ASN A 9 -26.59 8.00 4.68
C ASN A 9 -27.70 8.62 5.56
N GLY A 10 -27.37 9.12 6.76
CA GLY A 10 -28.31 9.77 7.67
C GLY A 10 -29.13 8.83 8.56
N ASN A 11 -28.82 7.52 8.60
CA ASN A 11 -29.51 6.58 9.49
C ASN A 11 -28.98 6.66 10.91
N LEU A 12 -29.87 6.52 11.90
CA LEU A 12 -29.51 6.48 13.32
C LEU A 12 -28.67 5.24 13.61
N ILE A 13 -27.44 5.45 14.11
CA ILE A 13 -26.55 4.35 14.48
C ILE A 13 -26.98 3.79 15.85
N THR A 14 -27.35 2.51 15.92
CA THR A 14 -27.77 1.90 17.18
C THR A 14 -26.56 1.47 18.02
N GLY A 15 -26.78 1.22 19.33
CA GLY A 15 -25.73 0.73 20.22
C GLY A 15 -25.16 -0.65 19.85
N LEU A 16 -25.93 -1.46 19.11
CA LEU A 16 -25.47 -2.75 18.56
C LEU A 16 -24.56 -2.52 17.33
N ASP A 17 -24.95 -1.60 16.45
CA ASP A 17 -24.14 -1.25 15.27
C ASP A 17 -22.78 -0.66 15.67
N ARG A 18 -22.73 0.14 16.73
CA ARG A 18 -21.47 0.70 17.27
C ARG A 18 -20.49 -0.39 17.70
N LYS A 19 -20.95 -1.40 18.44
CA LYS A 19 -20.09 -2.51 18.89
C LYS A 19 -19.57 -3.33 17.71
N GLU A 20 -20.39 -3.53 16.69
CA GLU A 20 -19.97 -4.25 15.48
C GLU A 20 -18.98 -3.43 14.63
N LEU A 21 -19.13 -2.10 14.58
CA LEU A 21 -18.17 -1.20 13.96
C LEU A 21 -16.83 -1.17 14.70
N GLU A 22 -16.83 -1.14 16.03
CA GLU A 22 -15.62 -1.22 16.87
C GLU A 22 -14.88 -2.54 16.67
N LYS A 23 -15.59 -3.67 16.55
CA LYS A 23 -14.98 -4.97 16.23
C LYS A 23 -14.41 -5.06 14.82
N LYS A 24 -14.85 -4.21 13.88
CA LYS A 24 -14.31 -4.13 12.51
C LYS A 24 -13.17 -3.13 12.37
N ALA A 25 -13.05 -2.15 13.25
CA ALA A 25 -11.99 -1.13 13.22
C ALA A 25 -10.60 -1.74 13.43
N ASN A 26 -9.53 -1.10 12.96
CA ASN A 26 -8.16 -1.54 13.29
C ASN A 26 -7.91 -1.46 14.79
N ILE A 27 -7.08 -2.36 15.33
CA ILE A 27 -6.79 -2.47 16.78
C ILE A 27 -6.38 -1.12 17.37
N ILE A 28 -5.58 -0.34 16.64
CA ILE A 28 -5.09 0.98 17.05
C ILE A 28 -6.21 2.02 17.30
N HIS A 29 -7.40 1.82 16.71
CA HIS A 29 -8.56 2.71 16.87
C HIS A 29 -9.59 2.19 17.87
N ARG A 30 -9.36 1.02 18.49
CA ARG A 30 -10.24 0.44 19.51
C ARG A 30 -9.82 0.92 20.90
N THR A 31 -10.78 0.96 21.81
CA THR A 31 -10.48 1.18 23.24
C THR A 31 -9.78 -0.07 23.78
N ASP A 32 -8.65 0.12 24.47
CA ASP A 32 -7.92 -0.98 25.10
C ASP A 32 -8.11 -0.93 26.62
N ASP A 33 -8.56 -2.03 27.21
CA ASP A 33 -8.75 -2.14 28.65
C ASP A 33 -7.42 -1.98 29.41
N LYS A 34 -6.28 -2.29 28.78
CA LYS A 34 -4.93 -2.09 29.37
C LYS A 34 -4.53 -0.61 29.43
N LEU A 35 -5.13 0.23 28.59
CA LEU A 35 -4.87 1.66 28.51
C LEU A 35 -5.96 2.46 29.24
N ASN A 36 -6.61 1.87 30.24
CA ASN A 36 -7.74 2.46 30.98
C ASN A 36 -8.89 2.93 30.07
N GLY A 37 -9.11 2.26 28.93
CA GLY A 37 -10.16 2.60 27.98
C GLY A 37 -9.79 3.70 26.99
N SER A 38 -8.56 4.23 27.02
CA SER A 38 -8.05 5.13 25.98
C SER A 38 -7.77 4.37 24.69
N LYS A 39 -7.93 5.05 23.55
CA LYS A 39 -7.54 4.49 22.25
C LYS A 39 -6.04 4.68 22.06
N PRO A 40 -5.28 3.64 21.66
CA PRO A 40 -3.84 3.77 21.41
C PRO A 40 -3.47 4.91 20.47
N ILE A 41 -4.28 5.15 19.44
CA ILE A 41 -4.05 6.23 18.47
C ILE A 41 -4.04 7.63 19.10
N GLU A 42 -4.91 7.88 20.08
CA GLU A 42 -5.03 9.19 20.74
C GLU A 42 -3.77 9.47 21.57
N LEU A 43 -3.27 8.45 22.28
CA LEU A 43 -2.02 8.55 23.03
C LEU A 43 -0.82 8.81 22.12
N ILE A 44 -0.77 8.18 20.94
CA ILE A 44 0.30 8.43 19.97
C ILE A 44 0.20 9.87 19.45
N GLN A 45 -1.00 10.35 19.10
CA GLN A 45 -1.22 11.71 18.62
C GLN A 45 -0.78 12.77 19.63
N GLU A 46 -1.06 12.58 20.92
CA GLU A 46 -0.68 13.50 21.99
C GLU A 46 0.84 13.70 22.10
N THR A 47 1.64 12.73 21.64
CA THR A 47 3.11 12.82 21.69
C THR A 47 3.73 13.64 20.56
N ASN A 48 2.96 14.04 19.54
CA ASN A 48 3.47 14.64 18.30
C ASN A 48 4.65 13.84 17.69
N PRO A 49 4.39 12.62 17.20
CA PRO A 49 5.44 11.65 16.92
C PRO A 49 6.32 12.04 15.72
N PHE A 50 7.51 11.46 15.67
CA PHE A 50 8.29 11.38 14.44
C PHE A 50 7.81 10.18 13.61
N VAL A 51 7.34 10.44 12.40
CA VAL A 51 6.84 9.38 11.51
C VAL A 51 7.92 9.02 10.49
N ILE A 52 8.24 7.74 10.41
CA ILE A 52 9.17 7.18 9.44
C ILE A 52 8.38 6.29 8.50
N ILE A 53 8.48 6.54 7.20
CA ILE A 53 7.81 5.77 6.15
C ILE A 53 8.89 5.12 5.30
N ASP A 54 8.89 3.80 5.29
CA ASP A 54 9.69 2.99 4.39
C ASP A 54 8.87 2.71 3.12
N GLU A 55 9.49 2.92 1.97
CA GLU A 55 8.86 2.78 0.65
C GLU A 55 7.49 3.51 0.54
N PRO A 56 7.47 4.86 0.54
CA PRO A 56 6.24 5.67 0.49
C PRO A 56 5.37 5.38 -0.75
N GLN A 57 5.94 4.90 -1.85
CA GLN A 57 5.18 4.46 -3.04
C GLN A 57 4.35 3.17 -2.80
N SER A 58 4.52 2.50 -1.66
CA SER A 58 3.68 1.40 -1.19
C SER A 58 2.62 1.89 -0.20
N VAL A 59 3.00 2.78 0.73
CA VAL A 59 2.19 3.14 1.91
C VAL A 59 1.43 4.46 1.74
N ASP A 60 2.03 5.46 1.09
CA ASP A 60 1.58 6.85 1.04
C ASP A 60 0.96 7.22 -0.33
N THR A 61 0.38 6.24 -1.01
CA THR A 61 -0.13 6.41 -2.39
C THR A 61 -1.55 6.94 -2.47
N THR A 62 -2.37 6.66 -1.46
CA THR A 62 -3.80 6.98 -1.49
C THR A 62 -4.12 8.25 -0.71
N PRO A 63 -5.19 8.98 -1.05
CA PRO A 63 -5.65 10.10 -0.22
C PRO A 63 -5.93 9.69 1.23
N LYS A 64 -6.52 8.51 1.44
CA LYS A 64 -6.82 7.97 2.78
C LYS A 64 -5.56 7.69 3.60
N SER A 65 -4.50 7.16 2.99
CA SER A 65 -3.23 6.96 3.70
C SER A 65 -2.56 8.28 4.05
N LYS A 66 -2.60 9.28 3.15
CA LYS A 66 -2.12 10.64 3.41
C LYS A 66 -2.87 11.29 4.58
N GLU A 67 -4.20 11.17 4.59
CA GLU A 67 -5.06 11.64 5.69
C GLU A 67 -4.77 10.91 7.01
N ALA A 68 -4.58 9.59 6.97
CA ALA A 68 -4.24 8.82 8.17
C ALA A 68 -2.89 9.23 8.76
N ILE A 69 -1.87 9.45 7.92
CA ILE A 69 -0.56 9.93 8.38
C ILE A 69 -0.68 11.34 8.96
N ALA A 70 -1.44 12.24 8.33
CA ALA A 70 -1.67 13.58 8.84
C ALA A 70 -2.44 13.56 10.17
N SER A 71 -3.37 12.61 10.34
CA SER A 71 -4.15 12.46 11.57
C SER A 71 -3.29 12.09 12.78
N LEU A 72 -2.06 11.58 12.59
CA LEU A 72 -1.13 11.29 13.68
C LEU A 72 -0.54 12.54 14.35
N HIS A 73 -0.79 13.75 13.79
CA HIS A 73 -0.15 15.00 14.22
C HIS A 73 1.39 14.90 14.35
N PRO A 74 2.09 14.45 13.29
CA PRO A 74 3.53 14.24 13.37
C PRO A 74 4.28 15.57 13.46
N LEU A 75 5.35 15.61 14.27
CA LEU A 75 6.26 16.77 14.32
C LEU A 75 7.04 16.91 13.01
N CYS A 76 7.52 15.79 12.47
CA CYS A 76 8.00 15.70 11.10
C CYS A 76 7.89 14.27 10.56
N ILE A 77 8.02 14.16 9.23
CA ILE A 77 7.87 12.90 8.50
C ILE A 77 9.14 12.65 7.68
N PHE A 78 9.79 11.51 7.90
CA PHE A 78 10.90 11.03 7.09
C PHE A 78 10.43 9.94 6.14
N ARG A 79 10.75 10.09 4.85
CA ARG A 79 10.38 9.13 3.80
C ARG A 79 11.64 8.53 3.18
N TYR A 80 11.86 7.25 3.40
CA TYR A 80 12.98 6.49 2.85
C TYR A 80 12.50 5.72 1.61
N SER A 81 13.20 5.87 0.49
CA SER A 81 12.93 5.11 -0.73
C SER A 81 14.11 5.13 -1.68
N ALA A 82 14.27 4.06 -2.44
CA ALA A 82 15.10 4.04 -3.64
C ALA A 82 14.37 4.63 -4.88
N THR A 83 13.04 4.75 -4.86
CA THR A 83 12.22 5.09 -6.05
C THR A 83 11.17 6.17 -5.74
N HIS A 84 11.60 7.31 -5.20
CA HIS A 84 10.69 8.43 -4.91
C HIS A 84 9.99 8.94 -6.18
N VAL A 85 8.67 8.78 -6.22
CA VAL A 85 7.80 9.33 -7.28
C VAL A 85 7.54 10.83 -7.02
N GLU A 86 7.15 11.17 -5.79
CA GLU A 86 6.95 12.54 -5.34
C GLU A 86 8.21 13.04 -4.63
N LYS A 87 8.77 14.16 -5.10
CA LYS A 87 9.92 14.80 -4.46
C LYS A 87 9.43 15.86 -3.47
N HIS A 88 9.75 15.66 -2.20
CA HIS A 88 9.57 16.65 -1.14
C HIS A 88 10.90 17.38 -0.86
N ASN A 89 11.17 17.71 0.40
CA ASN A 89 12.44 18.26 0.86
C ASN A 89 13.50 17.15 0.90
N LEU A 90 14.30 17.02 -0.17
CA LEU A 90 15.39 16.05 -0.24
C LEU A 90 16.53 16.48 0.69
N ILE A 91 16.77 15.71 1.75
CA ILE A 91 17.86 15.97 2.72
C ILE A 91 19.14 15.21 2.33
N TYR A 92 18.99 14.00 1.80
CA TYR A 92 20.09 13.12 1.44
C TYR A 92 19.68 12.18 0.30
N LYS A 93 20.66 11.81 -0.53
CA LYS A 93 20.50 10.84 -1.63
C LYS A 93 21.78 10.02 -1.75
N LEU A 94 21.64 8.71 -1.89
CA LEU A 94 22.70 7.79 -2.23
C LEU A 94 22.18 6.91 -3.37
N ASP A 95 22.70 7.12 -4.57
CA ASP A 95 22.22 6.41 -5.75
C ASP A 95 22.87 5.03 -5.90
N ALA A 96 22.31 4.20 -6.79
CA ALA A 96 22.86 2.90 -7.13
C ALA A 96 24.28 3.00 -7.71
N VAL A 97 24.57 4.05 -8.49
CA VAL A 97 25.91 4.32 -9.04
C VAL A 97 26.87 4.70 -7.93
N ASP A 98 26.52 5.69 -7.09
CA ASP A 98 27.35 6.10 -5.96
C ASP A 98 27.63 4.93 -5.00
N SER A 99 26.60 4.12 -4.73
CA SER A 99 26.73 2.93 -3.87
C SER A 99 27.70 1.91 -4.45
N PHE A 100 27.72 1.75 -5.78
CA PHE A 100 28.65 0.86 -6.47
C PHE A 100 30.07 1.42 -6.44
N ASP A 101 30.25 2.69 -6.79
CA ASP A 101 31.57 3.36 -6.81
C ASP A 101 32.22 3.41 -5.42
N MET A 102 31.41 3.53 -4.36
CA MET A 102 31.85 3.48 -2.96
C MET A 102 32.09 2.06 -2.44
N GLY A 103 31.81 1.02 -3.23
CA GLY A 103 31.94 -0.38 -2.81
C GLY A 103 30.95 -0.81 -1.72
N LEU A 104 29.81 -0.10 -1.59
CA LEU A 104 28.76 -0.40 -0.60
C LEU A 104 27.87 -1.57 -1.03
N VAL A 105 27.81 -1.86 -2.34
CA VAL A 105 27.00 -2.94 -2.91
C VAL A 105 27.81 -3.81 -3.86
N LYS A 106 27.35 -5.04 -4.10
CA LYS A 106 27.98 -5.96 -5.06
C LYS A 106 27.63 -5.59 -6.50
N GLN A 107 28.57 -5.78 -7.41
CA GLN A 107 28.28 -5.78 -8.85
C GLN A 107 27.34 -6.94 -9.18
N ILE A 108 26.34 -6.67 -10.02
CA ILE A 108 25.50 -7.71 -10.62
C ILE A 108 25.95 -7.87 -12.08
N GLU A 109 26.42 -9.06 -12.43
CA GLU A 109 26.71 -9.43 -13.82
C GLU A 109 25.53 -10.24 -14.37
N VAL A 110 25.00 -9.82 -15.52
CA VAL A 110 23.92 -10.53 -16.20
C VAL A 110 24.53 -11.35 -17.33
N ALA A 111 24.69 -12.65 -17.11
CA ALA A 111 24.98 -13.60 -18.17
C ALA A 111 23.66 -13.90 -18.93
N SER A 112 23.45 -13.24 -20.06
CA SER A 112 22.33 -13.58 -20.95
C SER A 112 22.73 -14.75 -21.83
N PHE A 113 22.08 -15.91 -21.63
CA PHE A 113 22.15 -17.00 -22.59
C PHE A 113 21.11 -16.73 -23.67
N ALA A 114 21.50 -15.99 -24.70
CA ALA A 114 20.77 -16.00 -25.96
C ALA A 114 21.12 -17.32 -26.65
N SER A 115 20.19 -18.26 -26.71
CA SER A 115 20.28 -19.33 -27.71
C SER A 115 20.08 -18.66 -29.08
N GLU A 116 21.17 -18.39 -29.79
CA GLU A 116 21.12 -18.24 -31.25
C GLU A 116 20.29 -19.44 -31.77
N ASP A 117 19.22 -19.15 -32.51
CA ASP A 117 18.19 -20.10 -33.00
C ASP A 117 16.92 -20.34 -32.16
N ASN A 118 16.46 -19.39 -31.33
CA ASN A 118 15.11 -19.48 -30.77
C ASN A 118 14.03 -18.90 -31.72
N HIS A 119 13.82 -19.56 -32.86
CA HIS A 119 12.79 -19.19 -33.86
C HIS A 119 11.34 -19.45 -33.42
N ASN A 120 11.08 -19.84 -32.16
CA ASN A 120 9.74 -20.18 -31.68
C ASN A 120 9.45 -19.65 -30.27
N MET A 121 9.48 -18.34 -30.07
CA MET A 121 8.72 -17.74 -28.96
C MET A 121 7.24 -17.63 -29.34
N ALA A 122 6.60 -18.78 -29.58
CA ALA A 122 5.17 -18.88 -29.68
C ALA A 122 4.58 -18.54 -28.30
N TYR A 123 3.92 -17.39 -28.17
CA TYR A 123 3.18 -17.02 -26.96
C TYR A 123 1.68 -17.10 -27.22
N PHE A 124 0.94 -17.65 -26.26
CA PHE A 124 -0.51 -17.71 -26.33
C PHE A 124 -1.10 -16.42 -25.74
N LYS A 125 -1.91 -15.70 -26.53
CA LYS A 125 -2.69 -14.56 -26.07
C LYS A 125 -4.17 -14.95 -25.99
N LEU A 126 -4.67 -15.14 -24.77
CA LEU A 126 -6.10 -15.33 -24.54
C LEU A 126 -6.86 -14.04 -24.90
N LYS A 127 -7.78 -14.12 -25.87
CA LYS A 127 -8.54 -12.97 -26.35
C LYS A 127 -9.86 -12.74 -25.60
N SER A 128 -10.55 -13.82 -25.25
CA SER A 128 -11.86 -13.75 -24.59
C SER A 128 -12.20 -15.10 -23.96
N VAL A 129 -13.09 -15.05 -22.96
CA VAL A 129 -13.71 -16.22 -22.34
C VAL A 129 -15.22 -15.93 -22.23
N ASP A 130 -16.06 -16.86 -22.68
CA ASP A 130 -17.53 -16.79 -22.50
C ASP A 130 -18.01 -18.02 -21.70
N ASN A 131 -18.86 -17.78 -20.71
CA ASN A 131 -19.37 -18.77 -19.77
C ASN A 131 -20.91 -18.89 -19.79
N LYS A 132 -21.57 -18.45 -20.87
CA LYS A 132 -23.05 -18.45 -20.97
C LYS A 132 -23.68 -19.82 -21.27
N LYS A 133 -22.88 -20.82 -21.64
CA LYS A 133 -23.29 -22.22 -21.72
C LYS A 133 -22.33 -23.01 -20.85
N ALA A 134 -22.79 -24.06 -20.17
CA ALA A 134 -22.00 -24.90 -19.26
C ALA A 134 -20.77 -25.61 -19.88
N GLN A 135 -20.32 -25.19 -21.07
CA GLN A 135 -19.08 -25.54 -21.73
C GLN A 135 -18.27 -24.27 -21.97
N LEU A 136 -17.14 -24.13 -21.26
CA LEU A 136 -16.13 -23.11 -21.50
C LEU A 136 -15.62 -23.24 -22.95
N ARG A 137 -15.88 -22.22 -23.78
CA ARG A 137 -15.29 -22.09 -25.12
C ARG A 137 -14.20 -21.02 -25.07
N GLN A 138 -13.00 -21.38 -25.54
CA GLN A 138 -11.88 -20.46 -25.69
C GLN A 138 -11.52 -20.34 -27.17
N GLU A 139 -11.28 -19.12 -27.64
CA GLU A 139 -10.84 -18.84 -29.00
C GLU A 139 -9.34 -18.49 -28.97
N LEU A 140 -8.51 -19.38 -29.52
CA LEU A 140 -7.06 -19.21 -29.64
C LEU A 140 -6.73 -18.76 -31.06
N LYS A 141 -6.01 -17.65 -31.19
CA LYS A 141 -5.48 -17.19 -32.48
C LYS A 141 -3.97 -17.44 -32.52
N TRP A 142 -3.56 -18.26 -33.47
CA TRP A 142 -2.16 -18.43 -33.84
C TRP A 142 -1.73 -17.28 -34.75
N MET A 143 -0.59 -16.66 -34.45
CA MET A 143 0.08 -15.71 -35.33
C MET A 143 1.50 -16.23 -35.57
N PHE A 144 1.73 -16.70 -36.79
CA PHE A 144 3.07 -16.87 -37.34
C PHE A 144 3.34 -15.62 -38.20
N TRP A 145 4.53 -15.03 -38.07
CA TRP A 145 4.99 -13.98 -38.96
C TRP A 145 5.40 -14.56 -40.31
#